data_AF-A0A381V890-F1
#
_entry.id   AF-A0A381V890-F1
#
_cell.length_a   1.000
_cell.length_b   1.000
_cell.length_c   1.000
_cell.angle_alpha   90.00
_cell.angle_beta   90.00
_cell.angle_gamma   90.00
#
_symmetry.space_group_name_H-M   'P 1'
#
loop_
_entity.id
_entity.type
_entity.pdbx_description
1 polymer ?
#
loop_
_entity_poly.entity_id
_entity_poly.type
_entity_poly.pdbx_seq_one_letter_code
_entity_poly.pdbx_strand_id
1 'polypeptide(L)'
;VELNPRLPVRLTLRLILVVVAVLLQTACQSSDPRPDSPVASIRFYTINSQNQQRELYLLPNRGEAGCFNLPLSVDVYRVAQIGFVSCSVYSDSDCDPATAHLMYWSGKARKDPNKKKPTTLITEGAMWRIEGTREAALRSWECVLKTP
;
A
#
# COMPACT_ATOMS: atom_id res chain seq x y z
N VAL A 1 21.18 -49.02 -44.03
CA VAL A 1 21.38 -48.12 -45.19
C VAL A 1 20.00 -47.70 -45.65
N GLU A 2 19.49 -46.49 -45.58
CA GLU A 2 19.92 -45.17 -45.10
C GLU A 2 18.61 -44.51 -44.67
N LEU A 3 18.51 -43.99 -43.44
CA LEU A 3 17.41 -43.10 -43.09
C LEU A 3 17.65 -41.77 -43.79
N ASN A 4 16.77 -41.40 -44.73
CA ASN A 4 16.82 -40.12 -45.41
C ASN A 4 15.64 -39.25 -44.98
N PRO A 5 15.77 -38.38 -43.97
CA PRO A 5 14.71 -37.49 -43.56
C PRO A 5 14.84 -36.19 -44.35
N ARG A 6 14.30 -36.13 -45.57
CA ARG A 6 14.06 -34.83 -46.22
C ARG A 6 12.78 -34.26 -45.65
N LEU A 7 12.87 -33.71 -44.43
CA LEU A 7 11.85 -32.76 -43.99
C LEU A 7 11.87 -31.58 -44.97
N PRO A 8 10.71 -31.15 -45.50
CA PRO A 8 10.65 -30.00 -46.40
C PRO A 8 11.16 -28.77 -45.65
N VAL A 9 12.24 -28.18 -46.15
CA VAL A 9 12.98 -27.02 -45.58
C VAL A 9 12.07 -25.85 -45.18
N ARG A 10 10.90 -25.72 -45.81
CA ARG A 10 9.88 -24.71 -45.48
C ARG A 10 9.14 -24.96 -44.16
N LEU A 11 8.96 -26.21 -43.77
CA LEU A 11 8.23 -26.59 -42.54
C LEU A 11 9.13 -26.41 -41.31
N THR A 12 10.41 -26.77 -41.43
CA THR A 12 11.42 -26.55 -40.38
C THR A 12 11.64 -25.07 -40.12
N LEU A 13 11.70 -24.23 -41.16
CA LEU A 13 11.83 -22.77 -40.99
C LEU A 13 10.62 -22.14 -40.27
N ARG A 14 9.39 -22.57 -40.59
CA ARG A 14 8.18 -22.09 -39.92
C ARG A 14 8.11 -22.55 -38.46
N LEU A 15 8.48 -23.79 -38.17
CA LEU A 15 8.54 -24.27 -36.78
C LEU A 15 9.61 -23.55 -35.96
N ILE A 16 10.79 -23.30 -36.54
CA ILE A 16 11.87 -22.54 -35.88
C ILE A 16 11.40 -21.11 -35.58
N LEU A 17 10.73 -20.44 -36.52
CA LEU A 17 10.16 -19.10 -36.30
C LEU A 17 9.09 -19.08 -35.19
N VAL A 18 8.23 -20.10 -35.12
CA VAL A 18 7.21 -20.20 -34.07
C VAL A 18 7.85 -20.48 -32.70
N VAL A 19 8.86 -21.35 -32.64
CA VAL A 19 9.59 -21.65 -31.39
C VAL A 19 10.37 -20.42 -30.90
N VAL A 20 11.03 -19.68 -31.81
CA VAL A 20 11.70 -18.41 -31.47
C VAL A 20 10.68 -17.36 -31.00
N ALA A 21 9.51 -17.25 -31.63
CA ALA A 21 8.46 -16.33 -31.21
C ALA A 21 7.86 -16.67 -29.84
N VAL A 22 7.76 -17.96 -29.48
CA VAL A 22 7.27 -18.42 -28.18
C VAL A 22 8.33 -18.23 -27.08
N LEU A 23 9.60 -18.47 -27.37
CA LEU A 23 10.71 -18.25 -26.43
C LEU A 23 10.99 -16.76 -26.16
N LEU A 24 10.58 -15.87 -27.07
CA LEU A 24 10.64 -14.41 -26.87
C LEU A 24 9.53 -13.86 -25.96
N GLN A 25 8.52 -14.66 -25.59
CA GLN A 25 7.45 -14.21 -24.67
C GLN A 25 7.76 -14.42 -23.19
N THR A 26 8.92 -15.01 -22.84
CA THR A 26 9.32 -15.25 -21.43
C THR A 26 10.30 -14.22 -20.86
N ALA A 27 10.52 -13.09 -21.54
CA ALA A 27 11.24 -11.92 -21.02
C ALA A 27 10.30 -10.70 -21.11
N CYS A 28 9.89 -9.98 -20.07
CA CYS A 28 10.42 -9.79 -18.73
C CYS A 28 9.25 -9.78 -17.74
N GLN A 29 9.23 -10.69 -16.77
CA GLN A 29 8.59 -10.39 -15.49
C GLN A 29 9.67 -9.76 -14.61
N SER A 30 10.01 -8.50 -14.90
CA SER A 30 10.74 -7.70 -13.91
C SER A 30 9.80 -7.53 -12.73
N SER A 31 10.18 -8.07 -11.58
CA SER A 31 9.53 -7.84 -10.30
C SER A 31 9.72 -6.40 -9.79
N ASP A 32 10.37 -5.54 -10.57
CA ASP A 32 10.51 -4.13 -10.27
C ASP A 32 9.12 -3.46 -10.14
N PRO A 33 8.90 -2.68 -9.07
CA PRO A 33 7.68 -1.89 -8.92
C PRO A 33 7.47 -1.06 -10.19
N ARG A 34 6.25 -1.13 -10.76
CA ARG A 34 5.90 -0.30 -11.92
C ARG A 34 6.28 1.15 -11.62
N PRO A 35 6.90 1.88 -12.57
CA PRO A 35 7.22 3.30 -12.43
C PRO A 35 5.98 4.18 -12.16
N ASP A 36 4.77 3.63 -12.38
CA ASP A 36 3.49 4.28 -12.09
C ASP A 36 2.87 3.90 -10.73
N SER A 37 3.60 3.17 -9.86
CA SER A 37 3.10 2.89 -8.51
C SER A 37 2.93 4.21 -7.76
N PRO A 38 1.75 4.49 -7.16
CA PRO A 38 1.52 5.74 -6.47
C PRO A 38 2.56 5.91 -5.36
N VAL A 39 3.21 7.08 -5.35
CA VAL A 39 4.18 7.45 -4.31
C VAL A 39 3.55 7.19 -2.94
N ALA A 40 4.25 6.43 -2.11
CA ALA A 40 3.76 6.07 -0.79
C ALA A 40 3.35 7.33 -0.03
N SER A 41 2.22 7.28 0.68
CA SER A 41 1.69 8.45 1.37
C SER A 41 0.69 8.08 2.47
N ILE A 42 0.90 8.60 3.68
CA ILE A 42 -0.09 8.66 4.74
C ILE A 42 -0.81 10.01 4.69
N ARG A 43 -2.12 10.00 4.93
CA ARG A 43 -3.00 11.16 4.91
C ARG A 43 -3.90 11.14 6.13
N PHE A 44 -4.07 12.31 6.74
CA PHE A 44 -4.88 12.48 7.93
C PHE A 44 -6.02 13.42 7.61
N TYR A 45 -7.20 13.13 8.16
CA TYR A 45 -8.40 13.92 7.95
C TYR A 45 -8.96 14.36 9.29
N THR A 46 -9.30 15.64 9.41
CA THR A 46 -10.13 16.17 10.50
C THR A 46 -11.59 16.21 10.06
N ILE A 47 -12.51 16.40 11.00
CA ILE A 47 -13.93 16.61 10.68
C ILE A 47 -14.48 17.80 11.47
N ASN A 48 -15.41 18.56 10.89
CA ASN A 48 -16.08 19.63 11.61
C ASN A 48 -17.45 19.18 12.17
N SER A 49 -18.14 20.08 12.87
CA SER A 49 -19.47 19.85 13.43
C SER A 49 -20.55 19.55 12.38
N GLN A 50 -20.34 19.99 11.13
CA GLN A 50 -21.20 19.71 9.98
C GLN A 50 -20.85 18.41 9.26
N ASN A 51 -19.98 17.58 9.84
CA ASN A 51 -19.49 16.31 9.27
C ASN A 51 -18.69 16.48 7.95
N GLN A 52 -18.14 17.66 7.70
CA GLN A 52 -17.26 17.89 6.55
C GLN A 52 -15.83 17.51 6.90
N GLN A 53 -15.22 16.71 6.04
CA GLN A 53 -13.85 16.21 6.22
C GLN A 53 -12.85 17.14 5.53
N ARG A 54 -11.69 17.34 6.15
CA ARG A 54 -10.59 18.11 5.58
C ARG A 54 -9.28 17.35 5.74
N GLU A 55 -8.52 17.22 4.65
CA GLU A 55 -7.19 16.62 4.70
C GLU A 55 -6.17 17.61 5.30
N LEU A 56 -5.25 17.08 6.11
CA LEU A 56 -4.10 17.79 6.66
C LEU A 56 -2.92 17.69 5.68
N TYR A 57 -2.78 18.70 4.82
CA TYR A 57 -1.76 18.67 3.75
C TYR A 57 -0.33 18.98 4.22
N LEU A 58 -0.18 19.86 5.22
CA LEU A 58 1.11 20.44 5.64
C LEU A 58 1.85 19.58 6.68
N LEU A 59 1.75 18.26 6.56
CA LEU A 59 2.53 17.35 7.40
C LEU A 59 3.79 16.91 6.62
N PRO A 60 5.00 17.11 7.18
CA PRO A 60 6.22 16.64 6.54
C PRO A 60 6.28 15.11 6.53
N ASN A 61 7.18 14.52 5.74
CA ASN A 61 7.53 13.09 5.77
C ASN A 61 6.36 12.12 5.53
N ARG A 62 5.25 12.60 4.96
CA ARG A 62 4.07 11.77 4.69
C ARG A 62 4.34 10.60 3.75
N GLY A 63 5.37 10.68 2.91
CA GLY A 63 5.76 9.63 1.97
C GLY A 63 6.97 8.83 2.38
N GLU A 64 7.52 9.09 3.57
CA GLU A 64 8.71 8.42 4.07
C GLU A 64 8.33 7.28 5.03
N ALA A 65 9.17 6.24 5.07
CA ALA A 65 9.10 5.24 6.13
C ALA A 65 9.86 5.70 7.38
N GLY A 66 9.50 5.11 8.52
CA GLY A 66 10.05 5.43 9.82
C GLY A 66 9.04 6.12 10.73
N CYS A 67 9.53 6.53 11.89
CA CYS A 67 8.75 7.20 12.93
C CYS A 67 8.90 8.72 12.80
N PHE A 68 7.78 9.44 12.88
CA PHE A 68 7.76 10.89 12.79
C PHE A 68 6.83 11.51 13.85
N ASN A 69 7.36 12.54 14.52
CA ASN A 69 6.63 13.31 15.51
C ASN A 69 5.93 14.51 14.87
N LEU A 70 4.74 14.82 15.38
CA LEU A 70 4.09 16.10 15.17
C LEU A 70 4.58 17.11 16.21
N PRO A 71 4.86 18.37 15.81
CA PRO A 71 5.22 19.41 16.77
C PRO A 71 4.10 19.68 17.77
N LEU A 72 2.84 19.56 17.36
CA LEU A 72 1.65 19.73 18.19
C LEU A 72 0.69 18.55 18.02
N SER A 73 -0.10 18.27 19.05
CA SER A 73 -1.18 17.30 18.94
C SER A 73 -2.21 17.74 17.90
N VAL A 74 -2.72 16.80 17.12
CA VAL A 74 -3.82 17.08 16.18
C VAL A 74 -4.91 16.03 16.34
N ASP A 75 -6.15 16.47 16.49
CA ASP A 75 -7.30 15.59 16.53
C ASP A 75 -7.61 15.06 15.12
N VAL A 76 -7.53 13.74 14.96
CA VAL A 76 -7.72 13.06 13.68
C VAL A 76 -9.00 12.25 13.71
N TYR A 77 -9.82 12.42 12.68
CA TYR A 77 -11.05 11.68 12.43
C TYR A 77 -10.80 10.36 11.67
N ARG A 78 -9.90 10.40 10.69
CA ARG A 78 -9.66 9.31 9.76
C ARG A 78 -8.26 9.35 9.19
N VAL A 79 -7.73 8.18 8.88
CA VAL A 79 -6.43 7.98 8.25
C VAL A 79 -6.60 7.27 6.91
N ALA A 80 -5.78 7.66 5.93
CA ALA A 80 -5.59 6.93 4.70
C ALA A 80 -4.10 6.65 4.52
N GLN A 81 -3.75 5.47 4.00
CA GLN A 81 -2.39 5.21 3.56
C GLN A 81 -2.39 4.47 2.21
N ILE A 82 -1.38 4.76 1.41
CA ILE A 82 -1.08 4.08 0.15
C ILE A 82 0.41 3.81 0.04
N GLY A 83 0.80 2.72 -0.62
CA GLY A 83 2.20 2.41 -0.93
C GLY A 83 3.06 1.93 0.24
N PHE A 84 2.54 1.92 1.47
CA PHE A 84 3.19 1.31 2.63
C PHE A 84 2.64 -0.10 2.90
N VAL A 85 3.46 -0.97 3.49
CA VAL A 85 3.01 -2.27 4.01
C VAL A 85 1.97 -2.03 5.10
N SER A 86 2.32 -1.18 6.05
CA SER A 86 1.46 -0.77 7.14
C SER A 86 1.91 0.59 7.68
N CYS A 87 0.99 1.29 8.32
CA CYS A 87 1.30 2.40 9.19
C CYS A 87 0.64 2.22 10.55
N SER A 88 1.17 2.88 11.57
CA SER A 88 0.62 2.97 12.92
C SER A 88 0.51 4.44 13.30
N VAL A 89 -0.42 4.77 14.19
CA VAL A 89 -0.63 6.14 14.67
C VAL A 89 -0.76 6.14 16.17
N TYR A 90 -0.18 7.15 16.82
CA TYR A 90 0.07 7.12 18.26
C TYR A 90 -0.43 8.39 18.95
N SER A 91 -0.94 8.26 20.17
CA SER A 91 -1.36 9.40 20.99
C SER A 91 -0.21 10.15 21.63
N ASP A 92 0.99 9.55 21.67
CA ASP A 92 2.21 10.19 22.15
C ASP A 92 3.30 10.22 21.07
N SER A 93 4.42 10.84 21.41
CA SER A 93 5.59 11.02 20.56
C SER A 93 6.41 9.73 20.51
N ASP A 94 7.38 9.70 19.60
CA ASP A 94 8.39 8.66 19.47
C ASP A 94 7.84 7.26 19.15
N CYS A 95 6.61 7.22 18.61
CA CYS A 95 5.94 6.00 18.16
C CYS A 95 5.89 4.90 19.22
N ASP A 96 5.71 5.26 20.49
CA ASP A 96 5.62 4.29 21.58
C ASP A 96 4.44 3.32 21.33
N PRO A 97 4.70 2.02 21.14
CA PRO A 97 3.67 1.00 20.89
C PRO A 97 2.57 0.96 21.96
N ALA A 98 2.86 1.35 23.20
CA ALA A 98 1.88 1.41 24.28
C ALA A 98 0.80 2.48 24.05
N THR A 99 1.09 3.46 23.19
CA THR A 99 0.22 4.60 22.87
C THR A 99 -0.40 4.49 21.48
N ALA A 100 -0.25 3.35 20.81
CA ALA A 100 -0.83 3.10 19.50
C ALA A 100 -2.36 3.11 19.55
N HIS A 101 -2.98 3.90 18.68
CA HIS A 101 -4.43 3.88 18.54
C HIS A 101 -4.88 2.57 17.88
N LEU A 102 -5.92 1.96 18.43
CA LEU A 102 -6.66 0.91 17.74
C LEU A 102 -7.50 1.54 16.62
N MET A 103 -7.37 0.97 15.43
CA MET A 103 -8.00 1.44 14.22
C MET A 103 -8.93 0.35 13.67
N TYR A 104 -10.07 0.74 13.13
CA TYR A 104 -10.97 -0.17 12.41
C TYR A 104 -11.26 0.35 11.00
N TRP A 105 -11.50 -0.59 10.09
CA TRP A 105 -11.91 -0.26 8.73
C TRP A 105 -13.42 0.01 8.66
N SER A 106 -13.80 1.25 8.37
CA SER A 106 -15.21 1.64 8.24
C SER A 106 -15.78 1.44 6.82
N GLY A 107 -14.96 0.95 5.89
CA GLY A 107 -15.36 0.70 4.50
C GLY A 107 -15.96 -0.69 4.27
N LYS A 108 -16.33 -0.97 3.02
CA LYS A 108 -16.70 -2.33 2.59
C LYS A 108 -15.46 -3.22 2.61
N ALA A 109 -15.48 -4.30 3.38
CA ALA A 109 -14.42 -5.30 3.44
C ALA A 109 -14.64 -6.34 2.33
N ARG A 110 -14.43 -5.94 1.06
CA ARG A 110 -14.80 -6.77 -0.10
C ARG A 110 -13.98 -8.06 -0.22
N LYS A 111 -12.68 -8.01 0.09
CA LYS A 111 -11.73 -9.10 -0.17
C LYS A 111 -11.04 -9.67 1.08
N ASP A 112 -11.12 -8.95 2.20
CA ASP A 112 -10.47 -9.34 3.46
C ASP A 112 -11.42 -9.08 4.63
N PRO A 113 -12.08 -10.12 5.17
CA PRO A 113 -12.96 -10.02 6.32
C PRO A 113 -12.23 -9.57 7.59
N ASN A 114 -10.94 -9.90 7.74
CA ASN A 114 -10.15 -9.52 8.90
C ASN A 114 -9.85 -8.02 8.92
N LYS A 115 -9.94 -7.33 7.78
CA LYS A 115 -9.77 -5.88 7.68
C LYS A 115 -10.74 -5.10 8.58
N LYS A 116 -11.88 -5.68 8.96
CA LYS A 116 -12.83 -5.07 9.91
C LYS A 116 -12.45 -5.21 11.37
N LYS A 117 -11.56 -6.14 11.72
CA LYS A 117 -11.11 -6.30 13.10
C LYS A 117 -10.27 -5.08 13.48
N PRO A 118 -10.40 -4.59 14.72
CA PRO A 118 -9.52 -3.57 15.23
C PRO A 118 -8.06 -4.00 15.17
N THR A 119 -7.18 -3.06 14.84
CA THR A 119 -5.76 -3.30 14.66
C THR A 119 -4.98 -2.00 14.89
N THR A 120 -3.74 -2.10 15.35
CA THR A 120 -2.80 -0.98 15.36
C THR A 120 -2.10 -0.79 14.00
N LEU A 121 -2.14 -1.82 13.15
CA LEU A 121 -1.49 -1.83 11.83
C LEU A 121 -2.48 -1.51 10.70
N ILE A 122 -2.38 -0.29 10.20
CA ILE A 122 -3.19 0.29 9.13
C ILE A 122 -2.65 -0.16 7.77
N THR A 123 -3.34 -1.07 7.09
CA THR A 123 -2.99 -1.49 5.72
C THR A 123 -3.56 -0.53 4.67
N GLU A 124 -3.25 -0.74 3.40
CA GLU A 124 -3.61 0.20 2.34
C GLU A 124 -5.12 0.50 2.30
N GLY A 125 -5.47 1.78 2.17
CA GLY A 125 -6.83 2.22 1.95
C GLY A 125 -7.17 3.50 2.69
N ALA A 126 -8.34 4.03 2.36
CA ALA A 126 -8.72 5.37 2.79
C ALA A 126 -9.66 5.42 3.99
N MET A 127 -10.23 4.31 4.47
CA MET A 127 -11.38 4.31 5.40
C MET A 127 -11.03 3.85 6.83
N TRP A 128 -9.81 4.14 7.29
CA TRP A 128 -9.39 3.78 8.64
C TRP A 128 -9.83 4.81 9.66
N ARG A 129 -10.54 4.38 10.69
CA ARG A 129 -11.05 5.22 11.77
C ARG A 129 -10.54 4.72 13.11
N ILE A 130 -10.41 5.64 14.05
CA ILE A 130 -10.02 5.32 15.42
C ILE A 130 -11.19 4.58 16.09
N GLU A 131 -10.89 3.48 16.77
CA GLU A 131 -11.88 2.69 17.48
C GLU A 131 -12.43 3.43 18.71
N GLY A 132 -13.73 3.27 18.99
CA GLY A 132 -14.37 3.79 20.20
C GLY A 132 -14.61 5.30 20.24
N THR A 133 -13.99 6.08 19.36
CA THR A 133 -14.15 7.54 19.31
C THR A 133 -14.40 8.06 17.90
N ARG A 134 -14.95 9.27 17.82
CA ARG A 134 -15.12 10.01 16.57
C ARG A 134 -13.78 10.55 16.06
N GLU A 135 -13.01 11.16 16.96
CA GLU A 135 -11.73 11.81 16.75
C GLU A 135 -10.80 11.50 17.93
N ALA A 136 -9.49 11.46 17.70
CA ALA A 136 -8.52 11.36 18.78
C ALA A 136 -7.25 12.15 18.48
N ALA A 137 -6.62 12.62 19.54
CA ALA A 137 -5.34 13.28 19.52
C ALA A 137 -4.24 12.34 18.99
N LEU A 138 -3.50 12.82 17.99
CA LEU A 138 -2.35 12.16 17.40
C LEU A 138 -1.09 13.01 17.65
N ARG A 139 0.01 12.36 18.02
CA ARG A 139 1.31 13.00 18.26
C ARG A 139 2.44 12.42 17.43
N SER A 140 2.35 11.18 16.99
CA SER A 140 3.31 10.59 16.06
C SER A 140 2.67 9.55 15.16
N TRP A 141 3.37 9.19 14.09
CA TRP A 141 3.01 8.10 13.20
C TRP A 141 4.26 7.36 12.74
N GLU A 142 4.07 6.10 12.38
CA GLU A 142 5.12 5.26 11.83
C GLU A 142 4.61 4.56 10.57
N CYS A 143 5.42 4.49 9.53
CA CYS A 143 5.10 3.73 8.33
C CYS A 143 6.25 2.81 7.91
N VAL A 144 5.91 1.64 7.40
CA VAL A 144 6.87 0.64 6.91
C VAL A 144 6.73 0.54 5.38
N LEU A 145 7.82 0.81 4.66
CA LEU A 145 7.85 0.68 3.21
C LEU A 145 7.76 -0.79 2.81
N LYS A 146 7.15 -1.03 1.65
CA LYS A 146 7.22 -2.32 1.00
C LYS A 146 8.65 -2.49 0.51
N THR A 147 9.40 -3.39 1.13
CA THR A 147 10.72 -3.77 0.62
C THR A 147 10.54 -4.19 -0.85
N PRO A 148 11.35 -3.67 -1.78
CA PRO A 148 11.27 -4.05 -3.19
C PRO A 148 11.47 -5.56 -3.39
#